data_AF-A0A9P7WS89-F1
#
_entry.id   AF-A0A9P7WS89-F1
#
_cell.length_a   1.000
_cell.length_b   1.000
_cell.length_c   1.000
_cell.angle_alpha   90.00
_cell.angle_beta   90.00
_cell.angle_gamma   90.00
#
_symmetry.space_group_name_H-M   'P 1'
#
loop_
_entity.id
_entity.type
_entity.pdbx_description
1 polymer ?
#
loop_
_entity_poly.entity_id
_entity_poly.type
_entity_poly.pdbx_seq_one_letter_code
_entity_poly.pdbx_strand_id
1 'polypeptide(L)'
;MRFSNVLTPLIAFGLLASAAPTDMQRRDELAARDYTAGNGGPAGKGGKGGNSYGTGYGGNGGAGGKGGAAHSSGYGGGGGNGGKGGTNYGSGDAGWGGNGGKGGASYGSGNGGWGGNGGKGGASYGSGYGGDGGNGGKGGVAYGSGDAGDGGNGGKGGKSYGSGNGGTGGNGGKGGNSYGSGYGGYGGNAGKGGNSYGSGNGGNGGNGGKGGASYGSGVGGDGGTGGKGGASYGSGDGGDGGAAGKGGASYGSGNGGAGGDGGAGGISTGSGHGGAGGAGGTGGASYGR
;
A
#
# COMPACT_ATOMS: atom_id res chain seq x y z
N MET A 1 3.75 -85.68 62.97
CA MET A 1 4.23 -86.09 61.63
C MET A 1 3.58 -85.16 60.61
N ARG A 2 4.20 -84.00 60.33
CA ARG A 2 4.97 -83.67 59.10
C ARG A 2 4.19 -83.93 57.79
N PHE A 3 3.58 -82.88 57.25
CA PHE A 3 3.35 -82.73 55.81
C PHE A 3 4.35 -81.71 55.28
N SER A 4 5.19 -82.13 54.34
CA SER A 4 6.22 -81.30 53.72
C SER A 4 5.71 -80.72 52.40
N ASN A 5 5.95 -79.41 52.25
CA ASN A 5 6.04 -78.60 51.04
C ASN A 5 6.53 -79.34 49.79
N VAL A 6 5.96 -79.03 48.61
CA VAL A 6 6.64 -78.30 47.52
C VAL A 6 5.58 -77.57 46.68
N LEU A 7 5.64 -76.23 46.66
CA LEU A 7 4.89 -75.33 45.78
C LEU A 7 5.87 -74.84 44.70
N THR A 8 5.57 -75.02 43.41
CA THR A 8 6.29 -74.44 42.28
C THR A 8 5.73 -73.05 41.93
N PRO A 9 6.56 -72.07 41.48
CA PRO A 9 6.14 -70.67 41.38
C PRO A 9 5.46 -70.34 40.04
N LEU A 10 4.52 -69.40 40.14
CA LEU A 10 3.76 -68.76 39.08
C LEU A 10 4.63 -67.76 38.29
N ILE A 11 4.58 -67.81 36.97
CA ILE A 11 5.19 -66.85 36.05
C ILE A 11 4.47 -65.50 36.17
N ALA A 12 5.16 -64.45 36.63
CA ALA A 12 4.67 -63.09 36.62
C ALA A 12 5.16 -62.35 35.36
N PHE A 13 4.24 -62.12 34.41
CA PHE A 13 4.42 -61.15 33.34
C PHE A 13 4.39 -59.74 33.94
N GLY A 14 5.52 -59.04 33.91
CA GLY A 14 5.61 -57.62 34.24
C GLY A 14 4.88 -56.78 33.19
N LEU A 15 3.68 -56.31 33.53
CA LEU A 15 2.98 -55.28 32.77
C LEU A 15 3.71 -53.95 33.00
N LEU A 16 4.54 -53.54 32.05
CA LEU A 16 5.13 -52.19 32.02
C LEU A 16 4.00 -51.20 31.71
N ALA A 17 3.41 -50.61 32.75
CA ALA A 17 2.44 -49.55 32.60
C ALA A 17 3.16 -48.31 32.03
N SER A 18 3.03 -48.10 30.72
CA SER A 18 3.34 -46.84 30.06
C SER A 18 2.53 -45.74 30.73
N ALA A 19 3.20 -44.90 31.52
CA ALA A 19 2.58 -43.74 32.15
C ALA A 19 2.09 -42.80 31.04
N ALA A 20 0.77 -42.72 30.87
CA ALA A 20 0.17 -41.73 30.00
C ALA A 20 0.63 -40.34 30.44
N PRO A 21 1.11 -39.48 29.53
CA PRO A 21 1.61 -38.16 29.89
C PRO A 21 0.53 -37.39 30.63
N THR A 22 0.95 -36.77 31.73
CA THR A 22 0.07 -35.99 32.59
C THR A 22 -0.56 -34.87 31.77
N ASP A 23 -1.79 -34.53 32.10
CA ASP A 23 -2.63 -33.58 31.37
C ASP A 23 -2.01 -32.16 31.27
N MET A 24 -0.99 -31.86 32.08
CA MET A 24 -0.15 -30.66 31.96
C MET A 24 0.87 -30.76 30.82
N GLN A 25 1.56 -31.90 30.68
CA GLN A 25 2.47 -32.13 29.56
C GLN A 25 1.74 -32.14 28.22
N ARG A 26 0.51 -32.68 28.18
CA ARG A 26 -0.34 -32.58 26.98
C ARG A 26 -0.77 -31.14 26.69
N ARG A 27 -1.03 -30.31 27.70
CA ARG A 27 -1.39 -28.90 27.52
C ARG A 27 -0.22 -28.07 27.01
N ASP A 28 0.98 -28.30 27.53
CA ASP A 28 2.19 -27.60 27.07
C ASP A 28 2.62 -28.07 25.67
N GLU A 29 2.45 -29.36 25.36
CA GLU A 29 2.75 -29.94 24.04
C GLU A 29 1.70 -29.56 22.97
N LEU A 30 0.43 -29.37 23.36
CA LEU A 30 -0.63 -28.80 22.51
C LEU A 30 -0.44 -27.29 22.30
N ALA A 31 -0.02 -26.55 23.33
CA ALA A 31 0.30 -25.12 23.22
C ALA A 31 1.56 -24.89 22.36
N ALA A 32 2.52 -25.81 22.37
CA ALA A 32 3.72 -25.74 21.53
C ALA A 32 3.46 -26.09 20.04
N ARG A 33 2.46 -26.93 19.74
CA ARG A 33 2.10 -27.29 18.36
C ARG A 33 1.41 -26.17 17.57
N ASP A 34 0.88 -25.16 18.24
CA ASP A 34 0.22 -24.00 17.61
C ASP A 34 1.20 -22.93 17.11
N TYR A 35 2.50 -23.06 17.42
CA TYR A 35 3.56 -22.18 16.92
C TYR A 35 4.38 -22.78 15.77
N THR A 36 4.05 -24.00 15.34
CA THR A 36 4.70 -24.67 14.21
C THR A 36 4.08 -24.24 12.88
N ALA A 37 4.92 -24.02 11.86
CA ALA A 37 4.53 -23.60 10.52
C ALA A 37 3.26 -24.29 10.01
N GLY A 38 2.17 -23.51 9.82
CA GLY A 38 0.87 -24.06 9.43
C GLY A 38 -0.04 -23.03 8.78
N ASN A 39 -0.88 -23.48 7.85
CA ASN A 39 -1.89 -22.63 7.22
C ASN A 39 -3.10 -22.48 8.15
N GLY A 40 -3.66 -21.28 8.22
CA GLY A 40 -4.89 -21.03 8.97
C GLY A 40 -6.12 -21.63 8.28
N GLY A 41 -7.05 -22.19 9.08
CA GLY A 41 -8.28 -22.76 8.56
C GLY A 41 -9.25 -21.71 7.98
N PRO A 42 -10.04 -22.04 6.93
CA PRO A 42 -11.06 -21.13 6.41
C PRO A 42 -12.20 -20.93 7.41
N ALA A 43 -12.91 -19.81 7.29
CA ALA A 43 -14.06 -19.51 8.14
C ALA A 43 -15.41 -19.82 7.49
N GLY A 44 -16.41 -20.09 8.33
CA GLY A 44 -17.82 -20.09 7.91
C GLY A 44 -18.32 -18.67 7.55
N LYS A 45 -19.56 -18.55 7.03
CA LYS A 45 -20.17 -17.26 6.63
C LYS A 45 -20.00 -16.19 7.71
N GLY A 46 -19.52 -14.99 7.33
CA GLY A 46 -19.24 -13.88 8.24
C GLY A 46 -17.99 -14.03 9.13
N GLY A 47 -17.43 -15.24 9.23
CA GLY A 47 -16.36 -15.57 10.15
C GLY A 47 -14.98 -15.07 9.69
N LYS A 48 -14.08 -14.94 10.67
CA LYS A 48 -12.67 -14.61 10.47
C LYS A 48 -11.86 -15.87 10.21
N GLY A 49 -11.04 -15.90 9.15
CA GLY A 49 -10.14 -17.00 8.88
C GLY A 49 -9.08 -17.20 9.98
N GLY A 50 -8.60 -18.43 10.14
CA GLY A 50 -7.58 -18.80 11.13
C GLY A 50 -6.24 -18.13 10.84
N ASN A 51 -5.44 -17.88 11.88
CA ASN A 51 -4.11 -17.31 11.70
C ASN A 51 -3.08 -18.39 11.30
N SER A 52 -1.99 -17.97 10.66
CA SER A 52 -0.78 -18.77 10.44
C SER A 52 0.42 -18.18 11.17
N TYR A 53 1.28 -19.03 11.70
CA TYR A 53 2.56 -18.66 12.30
C TYR A 53 3.69 -19.31 11.49
N GLY A 54 4.68 -18.54 11.03
CA GLY A 54 5.79 -19.03 10.19
C GLY A 54 5.64 -18.66 8.69
N THR A 55 5.91 -19.60 7.79
CA THR A 55 5.88 -19.37 6.33
C THR A 55 4.49 -19.59 5.69
N GLY A 56 3.45 -19.84 6.50
CA GLY A 56 2.13 -20.28 6.03
C GLY A 56 1.14 -19.16 5.67
N TYR A 57 0.04 -19.56 5.04
CA TYR A 57 -1.06 -18.68 4.63
C TYR A 57 -2.11 -18.56 5.73
N GLY A 58 -2.56 -17.35 6.04
CA GLY A 58 -3.74 -17.14 6.86
C GLY A 58 -4.99 -17.71 6.15
N GLY A 59 -5.95 -18.19 6.92
CA GLY A 59 -7.18 -18.75 6.37
C GLY A 59 -8.08 -17.71 5.73
N ASN A 60 -8.87 -18.09 4.74
CA ASN A 60 -9.82 -17.16 4.11
C ASN A 60 -11.02 -16.88 5.03
N GLY A 61 -11.49 -15.63 5.03
CA GLY A 61 -12.74 -15.24 5.69
C GLY A 61 -13.97 -15.75 4.94
N GLY A 62 -15.07 -15.97 5.64
CA GLY A 62 -16.36 -16.22 5.00
C GLY A 62 -16.93 -14.95 4.35
N ALA A 63 -18.08 -15.02 3.67
CA ALA A 63 -18.74 -13.83 3.10
C ALA A 63 -18.90 -12.71 4.14
N GLY A 64 -18.43 -11.49 3.84
CA GLY A 64 -18.34 -10.35 4.77
C GLY A 64 -17.21 -10.42 5.81
N GLY A 65 -16.61 -11.60 5.98
CA GLY A 65 -15.62 -11.91 6.99
C GLY A 65 -14.18 -11.53 6.62
N LYS A 66 -13.36 -11.36 7.65
CA LYS A 66 -11.95 -10.97 7.51
C LYS A 66 -11.05 -12.21 7.28
N GLY A 67 -10.05 -12.10 6.42
CA GLY A 67 -8.99 -13.09 6.33
C GLY A 67 -8.15 -13.23 7.61
N GLY A 68 -7.59 -14.40 7.81
CA GLY A 68 -6.68 -14.72 8.91
C GLY A 68 -5.34 -14.03 8.78
N ALA A 69 -4.69 -13.75 9.91
CA ALA A 69 -3.38 -13.11 9.91
C ALA A 69 -2.26 -14.12 9.61
N ALA A 70 -1.16 -13.66 9.04
CA ALA A 70 0.09 -14.40 8.93
C ALA A 70 1.20 -13.70 9.72
N HIS A 71 2.06 -14.48 10.37
CA HIS A 71 3.19 -13.97 11.15
C HIS A 71 4.50 -14.52 10.58
N SER A 72 5.52 -13.66 10.42
CA SER A 72 6.78 -13.93 9.71
C SER A 72 6.68 -13.75 8.19
N SER A 73 7.10 -14.72 7.37
CA SER A 73 7.20 -14.56 5.91
C SER A 73 6.03 -15.16 5.12
N GLY A 74 4.93 -15.51 5.80
CA GLY A 74 3.73 -16.07 5.18
C GLY A 74 2.85 -15.04 4.44
N TYR A 75 1.62 -15.41 4.08
CA TYR A 75 0.68 -14.52 3.40
C TYR A 75 -0.63 -14.40 4.17
N GLY A 76 -1.16 -13.19 4.32
CA GLY A 76 -2.48 -13.02 4.95
C GLY A 76 -3.59 -13.72 4.14
N GLY A 77 -4.62 -14.24 4.81
CA GLY A 77 -5.75 -14.88 4.13
C GLY A 77 -6.64 -13.88 3.38
N GLY A 78 -7.35 -14.32 2.35
CA GLY A 78 -8.32 -13.48 1.65
C GLY A 78 -9.56 -13.16 2.49
N GLY A 79 -10.14 -11.97 2.32
CA GLY A 79 -11.47 -11.66 2.83
C GLY A 79 -12.56 -12.28 1.94
N GLY A 80 -13.73 -12.60 2.51
CA GLY A 80 -14.90 -12.92 1.69
C GLY A 80 -15.48 -11.67 1.02
N ASN A 81 -16.53 -11.81 0.21
CA ASN A 81 -17.21 -10.67 -0.44
C ASN A 81 -17.57 -9.57 0.58
N GLY A 82 -17.16 -8.31 0.35
CA GLY A 82 -17.26 -7.16 1.28
C GLY A 82 -16.27 -7.18 2.45
N GLY A 83 -15.57 -8.29 2.65
CA GLY A 83 -14.66 -8.55 3.77
C GLY A 83 -13.25 -8.04 3.54
N LYS A 84 -12.53 -7.84 4.64
CA LYS A 84 -11.15 -7.34 4.64
C LYS A 84 -10.14 -8.48 4.54
N GLY A 85 -9.06 -8.28 3.80
CA GLY A 85 -7.93 -9.20 3.80
C GLY A 85 -7.22 -9.34 5.15
N GLY A 86 -6.56 -10.48 5.30
CA GLY A 86 -5.74 -10.87 6.44
C GLY A 86 -4.49 -10.01 6.58
N THR A 87 -4.02 -9.82 7.80
CA THR A 87 -2.86 -8.96 8.09
C THR A 87 -1.58 -9.78 8.06
N ASN A 88 -0.48 -9.23 7.56
CA ASN A 88 0.85 -9.84 7.68
C ASN A 88 1.69 -9.09 8.73
N TYR A 89 2.40 -9.81 9.60
CA TYR A 89 3.35 -9.28 10.57
C TYR A 89 4.74 -9.86 10.32
N GLY A 90 5.40 -9.39 9.26
CA GLY A 90 6.75 -9.78 8.86
C GLY A 90 7.06 -9.39 7.41
N SER A 91 7.67 -10.30 6.65
CA SER A 91 8.21 -9.97 5.33
C SER A 91 7.31 -10.38 4.16
N GLY A 92 6.14 -10.97 4.42
CA GLY A 92 5.24 -11.44 3.37
C GLY A 92 4.04 -10.52 3.12
N ASP A 93 3.27 -10.84 2.08
CA ASP A 93 2.17 -9.96 1.66
C ASP A 93 0.91 -10.18 2.49
N ALA A 94 0.16 -9.10 2.68
CA ALA A 94 -1.12 -9.17 3.34
C ALA A 94 -2.20 -9.71 2.37
N GLY A 95 -3.27 -10.28 2.94
CA GLY A 95 -4.30 -10.93 2.17
C GLY A 95 -5.16 -9.95 1.38
N TRP A 96 -5.79 -10.44 0.31
CA TRP A 96 -6.66 -9.62 -0.54
C TRP A 96 -8.03 -9.39 0.10
N GLY A 97 -8.65 -8.26 -0.20
CA GLY A 97 -10.08 -8.04 0.11
C GLY A 97 -10.97 -8.80 -0.87
N GLY A 98 -12.17 -9.20 -0.43
CA GLY A 98 -13.19 -9.65 -1.38
C GLY A 98 -13.75 -8.47 -2.19
N ASN A 99 -14.66 -8.73 -3.13
CA ASN A 99 -15.33 -7.66 -3.90
C ASN A 99 -15.96 -6.61 -2.96
N GLY A 100 -15.73 -5.31 -3.21
CA GLY A 100 -16.05 -4.18 -2.33
C GLY A 100 -15.21 -4.07 -1.04
N GLY A 101 -14.40 -5.09 -0.75
CA GLY A 101 -13.61 -5.24 0.46
C GLY A 101 -12.22 -4.61 0.39
N LYS A 102 -11.65 -4.34 1.56
CA LYS A 102 -10.32 -3.73 1.70
C LYS A 102 -9.22 -4.79 1.77
N GLY A 103 -8.08 -4.55 1.13
CA GLY A 103 -6.88 -5.34 1.33
C GLY A 103 -6.38 -5.35 2.78
N GLY A 104 -5.67 -6.42 3.13
CA GLY A 104 -4.98 -6.59 4.40
C GLY A 104 -3.83 -5.62 4.58
N ALA A 105 -3.41 -5.39 5.83
CA ALA A 105 -2.21 -4.58 6.10
C ALA A 105 -0.98 -5.48 6.26
N SER A 106 0.20 -5.04 5.81
CA SER A 106 1.48 -5.67 6.10
C SER A 106 2.33 -4.79 7.01
N TYR A 107 2.97 -5.38 8.00
CA TYR A 107 3.89 -4.73 8.93
C TYR A 107 5.27 -5.39 8.79
N GLY A 108 6.24 -4.65 8.26
CA GLY A 108 7.58 -5.13 7.92
C GLY A 108 7.96 -4.78 6.49
N SER A 109 8.51 -5.74 5.74
CA SER A 109 8.97 -5.51 4.38
C SER A 109 8.00 -5.97 3.29
N GLY A 110 6.82 -6.50 3.66
CA GLY A 110 5.85 -7.02 2.72
C GLY A 110 4.83 -6.00 2.20
N ASN A 111 4.07 -6.39 1.18
CA ASN A 111 3.10 -5.50 0.55
C ASN A 111 1.73 -5.56 1.24
N GLY A 112 1.02 -4.43 1.21
CA GLY A 112 -0.40 -4.40 1.52
C GLY A 112 -1.17 -5.28 0.52
N GLY A 113 -2.24 -5.91 0.99
CA GLY A 113 -3.04 -6.77 0.13
C GLY A 113 -3.86 -5.96 -0.87
N TRP A 114 -4.24 -6.56 -1.99
CA TRP A 114 -5.09 -5.88 -2.97
C TRP A 114 -6.53 -5.71 -2.47
N GLY A 115 -7.19 -4.62 -2.85
CA GLY A 115 -8.64 -4.48 -2.70
C GLY A 115 -9.38 -5.32 -3.73
N GLY A 116 -10.60 -5.77 -3.42
CA GLY A 116 -11.48 -6.30 -4.45
C GLY A 116 -12.02 -5.20 -5.36
N ASN A 117 -12.83 -5.55 -6.36
CA ASN A 117 -13.51 -4.56 -7.22
C ASN A 117 -14.29 -3.52 -6.37
N GLY A 118 -14.12 -2.23 -6.63
CA GLY A 118 -14.61 -1.09 -5.81
C GLY A 118 -13.91 -0.92 -4.45
N GLY A 119 -13.05 -1.86 -4.06
CA GLY A 119 -12.39 -1.95 -2.78
C GLY A 119 -11.08 -1.17 -2.70
N LYS A 120 -10.63 -0.90 -1.48
CA LYS A 120 -9.38 -0.17 -1.23
C LYS A 120 -8.22 -1.13 -1.00
N GLY A 121 -7.06 -0.82 -1.54
CA GLY A 121 -5.81 -1.48 -1.24
C GLY A 121 -5.42 -1.45 0.25
N GLY A 122 -4.62 -2.43 0.62
CA GLY A 122 -4.03 -2.63 1.93
C GLY A 122 -2.95 -1.60 2.26
N ALA A 123 -2.63 -1.44 3.54
CA ALA A 123 -1.51 -0.60 3.94
C ALA A 123 -0.22 -1.43 4.08
N SER A 124 0.93 -0.84 3.80
CA SER A 124 2.23 -1.38 4.22
C SER A 124 2.91 -0.43 5.20
N TYR A 125 3.50 -0.99 6.25
CA TYR A 125 4.26 -0.28 7.28
C TYR A 125 5.69 -0.80 7.30
N GLY A 126 6.62 -0.05 6.73
CA GLY A 126 8.04 -0.39 6.62
C GLY A 126 8.57 -0.09 5.22
N SER A 127 9.12 -1.10 4.55
CA SER A 127 9.77 -0.94 3.24
C SER A 127 8.96 -1.50 2.07
N GLY A 128 7.77 -2.04 2.31
CA GLY A 128 6.93 -2.64 1.26
C GLY A 128 5.92 -1.67 0.63
N TYR A 129 5.27 -2.13 -0.43
CA TYR A 129 4.31 -1.34 -1.19
C TYR A 129 2.93 -1.35 -0.56
N GLY A 130 2.20 -0.24 -0.64
CA GLY A 130 0.76 -0.26 -0.41
C GLY A 130 0.09 -1.20 -1.42
N GLY A 131 -0.97 -1.90 -1.03
CA GLY A 131 -1.68 -2.78 -1.98
C GLY A 131 -2.49 -1.99 -3.00
N ASP A 132 -2.77 -2.56 -4.17
CA ASP A 132 -3.54 -1.86 -5.20
C ASP A 132 -5.05 -1.89 -4.89
N GLY A 133 -5.77 -0.89 -5.39
CA GLY A 133 -7.23 -0.90 -5.42
C GLY A 133 -7.75 -1.80 -6.54
N GLY A 134 -8.92 -2.42 -6.36
CA GLY A 134 -9.62 -3.04 -7.49
C GLY A 134 -10.20 -1.97 -8.43
N ASN A 135 -10.87 -2.37 -9.50
CA ASN A 135 -11.55 -1.44 -10.43
C ASN A 135 -12.46 -0.43 -9.68
N GLY A 136 -12.36 0.87 -9.95
CA GLY A 136 -13.02 1.95 -9.20
C GLY A 136 -12.49 2.20 -7.78
N GLY A 137 -11.59 1.35 -7.31
CA GLY A 137 -11.03 1.31 -5.97
C GLY A 137 -9.82 2.21 -5.78
N LYS A 138 -9.50 2.49 -4.52
CA LYS A 138 -8.38 3.34 -4.15
C LYS A 138 -7.15 2.51 -3.77
N GLY A 139 -5.98 2.94 -4.19
CA GLY A 139 -4.71 2.37 -3.77
C GLY A 139 -4.46 2.44 -2.26
N GLY A 140 -3.57 1.56 -1.82
CA GLY A 140 -3.12 1.36 -0.47
C GLY A 140 -2.33 2.54 0.09
N VAL A 141 -1.95 2.47 1.35
CA VAL A 141 -1.06 3.49 1.95
C VAL A 141 0.25 2.83 2.30
N ALA A 142 1.37 3.45 1.95
CA ALA A 142 2.69 3.05 2.41
C ALA A 142 3.18 4.01 3.50
N TYR A 143 3.78 3.46 4.54
CA TYR A 143 4.47 4.21 5.59
C TYR A 143 5.91 3.71 5.66
N GLY A 144 6.88 4.62 5.67
CA GLY A 144 8.31 4.31 5.62
C GLY A 144 8.89 4.59 4.25
N SER A 145 9.58 3.62 3.66
CA SER A 145 10.33 3.82 2.41
C SER A 145 9.67 3.23 1.17
N GLY A 146 8.53 2.56 1.29
CA GLY A 146 7.83 1.95 0.16
C GLY A 146 6.88 2.90 -0.57
N ASP A 147 6.56 2.55 -1.82
CA ASP A 147 5.60 3.31 -2.63
C ASP A 147 4.16 2.89 -2.30
N ALA A 148 3.24 3.83 -2.47
CA ALA A 148 1.83 3.52 -2.25
C ALA A 148 1.25 2.75 -3.44
N GLY A 149 0.28 1.89 -3.17
CA GLY A 149 -0.38 1.12 -4.22
C GLY A 149 -1.19 2.00 -5.18
N ASP A 150 -1.44 1.46 -6.36
CA ASP A 150 -2.15 2.12 -7.44
C ASP A 150 -3.66 2.04 -7.25
N GLY A 151 -4.38 3.00 -7.83
CA GLY A 151 -5.82 2.90 -8.00
C GLY A 151 -6.17 1.97 -9.16
N GLY A 152 -7.28 1.23 -9.05
CA GLY A 152 -7.83 0.56 -10.22
C GLY A 152 -8.41 1.56 -11.22
N ASN A 153 -8.92 1.09 -12.36
CA ASN A 153 -9.54 1.95 -13.37
C ASN A 153 -10.61 2.91 -12.76
N GLY A 154 -10.56 4.22 -13.06
CA GLY A 154 -11.40 5.24 -12.40
C GLY A 154 -11.04 5.57 -10.94
N GLY A 155 -10.12 4.82 -10.35
CA GLY A 155 -9.72 4.87 -8.96
C GLY A 155 -8.57 5.83 -8.68
N LYS A 156 -8.39 6.16 -7.39
CA LYS A 156 -7.34 7.07 -6.94
C LYS A 156 -6.11 6.30 -6.47
N GLY A 157 -4.92 6.79 -6.80
CA GLY A 157 -3.68 6.30 -6.24
C GLY A 157 -3.59 6.39 -4.71
N GLY A 158 -2.73 5.54 -4.15
CA GLY A 158 -2.42 5.43 -2.74
C GLY A 158 -1.72 6.65 -2.15
N LYS A 159 -1.45 6.66 -0.85
CA LYS A 159 -0.60 7.71 -0.23
C LYS A 159 0.69 7.09 0.28
N SER A 160 1.84 7.74 0.12
CA SER A 160 3.08 7.34 0.79
C SER A 160 3.49 8.37 1.83
N TYR A 161 3.97 7.90 2.98
CA TYR A 161 4.48 8.70 4.08
C TYR A 161 5.92 8.27 4.38
N GLY A 162 6.89 9.15 4.12
CA GLY A 162 8.32 8.90 4.23
C GLY A 162 9.01 9.18 2.90
N SER A 163 9.81 8.24 2.40
CA SER A 163 10.62 8.46 1.18
C SER A 163 10.01 7.89 -0.09
N GLY A 164 8.86 7.22 -0.01
CA GLY A 164 8.23 6.60 -1.18
C GLY A 164 7.29 7.51 -1.96
N ASN A 165 6.90 7.04 -3.13
CA ASN A 165 6.06 7.72 -4.09
C ASN A 165 4.58 7.46 -3.81
N GLY A 166 3.73 8.43 -4.18
CA GLY A 166 2.30 8.20 -4.28
C GLY A 166 1.99 7.21 -5.42
N GLY A 167 0.95 6.40 -5.26
CA GLY A 167 0.55 5.46 -6.30
C GLY A 167 -0.09 6.15 -7.51
N THR A 168 -0.09 5.49 -8.65
CA THR A 168 -0.72 5.95 -9.88
C THR A 168 -2.25 5.88 -9.77
N GLY A 169 -2.95 6.86 -10.32
CA GLY A 169 -4.41 6.80 -10.50
C GLY A 169 -4.76 5.93 -11.72
N GLY A 170 -5.89 5.22 -11.68
CA GLY A 170 -6.43 4.59 -12.90
C GLY A 170 -6.91 5.62 -13.91
N ASN A 171 -7.38 5.20 -15.09
CA ASN A 171 -7.93 6.11 -16.11
C ASN A 171 -8.98 7.06 -15.52
N GLY A 172 -8.87 8.38 -15.77
CA GLY A 172 -9.68 9.44 -15.16
C GLY A 172 -9.40 9.72 -13.68
N GLY A 173 -8.61 8.87 -13.02
CA GLY A 173 -8.30 8.87 -11.61
C GLY A 173 -7.15 9.82 -11.25
N LYS A 174 -7.16 10.27 -9.99
CA LYS A 174 -6.11 11.13 -9.45
C LYS A 174 -4.95 10.30 -8.93
N GLY A 175 -3.73 10.77 -9.19
CA GLY A 175 -2.52 10.25 -8.56
C GLY A 175 -2.52 10.38 -7.02
N GLY A 176 -1.73 9.52 -6.43
CA GLY A 176 -1.50 9.39 -5.00
C GLY A 176 -0.61 10.50 -4.44
N ASN A 177 -0.77 10.86 -3.17
CA ASN A 177 0.11 11.90 -2.60
C ASN A 177 1.32 11.26 -1.89
N SER A 178 2.48 11.92 -1.94
CA SER A 178 3.63 11.61 -1.09
C SER A 178 3.81 12.67 0.01
N TYR A 179 4.22 12.26 1.21
CA TYR A 179 4.54 13.12 2.34
C TYR A 179 5.93 12.75 2.84
N GLY A 180 6.92 13.62 2.64
CA GLY A 180 8.33 13.41 2.93
C GLY A 180 9.18 13.72 1.70
N SER A 181 10.01 12.80 1.25
CA SER A 181 10.98 13.03 0.17
C SER A 181 10.64 12.38 -1.17
N GLY A 182 9.42 11.87 -1.33
CA GLY A 182 9.01 11.15 -2.53
C GLY A 182 8.19 11.99 -3.53
N TYR A 183 7.91 11.38 -4.67
CA TYR A 183 7.13 11.98 -5.74
C TYR A 183 5.63 11.78 -5.52
N GLY A 184 4.83 12.76 -5.92
CA GLY A 184 3.40 12.51 -6.14
C GLY A 184 3.20 11.45 -7.22
N GLY A 185 2.17 10.63 -7.10
CA GLY A 185 1.85 9.61 -8.10
C GLY A 185 1.27 10.21 -9.38
N TYR A 186 1.39 9.48 -10.49
CA TYR A 186 0.86 9.91 -11.76
C TYR A 186 -0.68 9.91 -11.77
N GLY A 187 -1.29 10.89 -12.43
CA GLY A 187 -2.69 10.81 -12.81
C GLY A 187 -2.88 9.79 -13.93
N GLY A 188 -4.03 9.12 -13.98
CA GLY A 188 -4.40 8.36 -15.18
C GLY A 188 -4.70 9.31 -16.35
N ASN A 189 -5.08 8.78 -17.51
CA ASN A 189 -5.51 9.59 -18.65
C ASN A 189 -6.65 10.56 -18.22
N ALA A 190 -6.58 11.85 -18.59
CA ALA A 190 -7.38 12.97 -18.07
C ALA A 190 -7.33 13.22 -16.55
N GLY A 191 -6.56 12.43 -15.81
CA GLY A 191 -6.41 12.47 -14.37
C GLY A 191 -5.38 13.49 -13.91
N LYS A 192 -5.59 14.01 -12.70
CA LYS A 192 -4.66 14.93 -12.05
C LYS A 192 -3.53 14.15 -11.38
N GLY A 193 -2.30 14.65 -11.48
CA GLY A 193 -1.18 14.18 -10.67
C GLY A 193 -1.40 14.33 -9.16
N GLY A 194 -0.71 13.48 -8.42
CA GLY A 194 -0.66 13.49 -6.98
C GLY A 194 0.24 14.59 -6.43
N ASN A 195 -0.04 15.09 -5.23
CA ASN A 195 0.80 16.13 -4.64
C ASN A 195 1.99 15.52 -3.86
N SER A 196 3.11 16.24 -3.79
CA SER A 196 4.18 15.95 -2.82
C SER A 196 4.24 17.03 -1.73
N TYR A 197 4.50 16.62 -0.50
CA TYR A 197 4.63 17.49 0.68
C TYR A 197 5.96 17.20 1.37
N GLY A 198 6.91 18.13 1.34
CA GLY A 198 8.27 17.97 1.85
C GLY A 198 9.29 18.28 0.77
N SER A 199 10.24 17.37 0.54
CA SER A 199 11.32 17.52 -0.44
C SER A 199 11.10 16.56 -1.62
N GLY A 200 10.16 16.87 -2.51
CA GLY A 200 9.83 16.00 -3.64
C GLY A 200 8.93 16.68 -4.67
N ASN A 201 8.85 16.10 -5.86
CA ASN A 201 8.10 16.71 -6.97
C ASN A 201 6.63 16.26 -6.97
N GLY A 202 5.75 17.13 -7.46
CA GLY A 202 4.40 16.72 -7.79
C GLY A 202 4.39 15.61 -8.85
N GLY A 203 3.38 14.74 -8.83
CA GLY A 203 3.22 13.73 -9.87
C GLY A 203 2.66 14.33 -11.16
N ASN A 204 2.97 13.73 -12.31
CA ASN A 204 2.49 14.27 -13.58
C ASN A 204 1.00 13.96 -13.80
N GLY A 205 0.30 14.83 -14.51
CA GLY A 205 -1.04 14.55 -15.02
C GLY A 205 -1.00 13.58 -16.21
N GLY A 206 -2.10 12.88 -16.47
CA GLY A 206 -2.26 12.18 -17.75
C GLY A 206 -2.61 13.16 -18.88
N ASN A 207 -2.85 12.65 -20.09
CA ASN A 207 -3.29 13.47 -21.23
C ASN A 207 -4.52 14.35 -20.86
N GLY A 208 -4.46 15.66 -21.11
CA GLY A 208 -5.44 16.66 -20.67
C GLY A 208 -5.46 16.97 -19.17
N GLY A 209 -4.72 16.18 -18.38
CA GLY A 209 -4.67 16.24 -16.93
C GLY A 209 -3.70 17.28 -16.39
N LYS A 210 -4.01 17.78 -15.19
CA LYS A 210 -3.16 18.75 -14.49
C LYS A 210 -2.07 18.03 -13.68
N GLY A 211 -0.86 18.56 -13.67
CA GLY A 211 0.19 18.15 -12.75
C GLY A 211 -0.18 18.34 -11.27
N GLY A 212 0.44 17.52 -10.42
CA GLY A 212 0.35 17.59 -8.98
C GLY A 212 1.15 18.77 -8.42
N ALA A 213 0.77 19.27 -7.24
CA ALA A 213 1.54 20.34 -6.60
C ALA A 213 2.69 19.79 -5.75
N SER A 214 3.80 20.52 -5.66
CA SER A 214 4.84 20.33 -4.64
C SER A 214 4.68 21.41 -3.55
N TYR A 215 4.82 21.00 -2.28
CA TYR A 215 4.81 21.89 -1.12
C TYR A 215 6.09 21.66 -0.30
N GLY A 216 6.95 22.66 -0.17
CA GLY A 216 8.25 22.56 0.48
C GLY A 216 9.36 22.83 -0.54
N SER A 217 10.16 21.81 -0.84
CA SER A 217 11.20 21.89 -1.86
C SER A 217 10.93 20.91 -2.98
N GLY A 218 10.85 21.39 -4.22
CA GLY A 218 10.61 20.53 -5.38
C GLY A 218 9.80 21.20 -6.49
N VAL A 219 9.73 20.51 -7.61
CA VAL A 219 9.08 20.97 -8.83
C VAL A 219 7.62 20.52 -8.83
N GLY A 220 6.70 21.37 -9.30
CA GLY A 220 5.34 20.92 -9.61
C GLY A 220 5.39 19.78 -10.64
N GLY A 221 4.45 18.85 -10.59
CA GLY A 221 4.40 17.80 -11.63
C GLY A 221 3.99 18.39 -12.98
N ASP A 222 4.35 17.73 -14.07
CA ASP A 222 4.01 18.22 -15.41
C ASP A 222 2.54 17.95 -15.75
N GLY A 223 1.97 18.79 -16.60
CA GLY A 223 0.70 18.48 -17.27
C GLY A 223 0.90 17.47 -18.39
N GLY A 224 -0.11 16.65 -18.70
CA GLY A 224 -0.11 15.92 -19.96
C GLY A 224 -0.43 16.84 -21.14
N THR A 225 -0.48 16.32 -22.37
CA THR A 225 -0.88 17.09 -23.56
C THR A 225 -2.19 17.88 -23.34
N GLY A 226 -2.18 19.18 -23.60
CA GLY A 226 -3.29 20.12 -23.32
C GLY A 226 -3.52 20.42 -21.83
N GLY A 227 -2.79 19.75 -20.94
CA GLY A 227 -2.88 19.85 -19.50
C GLY A 227 -2.00 20.94 -18.91
N LYS A 228 -2.35 21.39 -17.71
CA LYS A 228 -1.62 22.43 -16.99
C LYS A 228 -0.56 21.82 -16.06
N GLY A 229 0.61 22.43 -16.01
CA GLY A 229 1.62 22.13 -15.00
C GLY A 229 1.15 22.33 -13.54
N GLY A 230 1.76 21.57 -12.65
CA GLY A 230 1.58 21.61 -11.21
C GLY A 230 2.20 22.86 -10.61
N ALA A 231 1.68 23.31 -9.47
CA ALA A 231 2.28 24.45 -8.76
C ALA A 231 3.38 23.97 -7.80
N SER A 232 4.39 24.80 -7.57
CA SER A 232 5.31 24.66 -6.43
C SER A 232 5.06 25.75 -5.40
N TYR A 233 5.07 25.38 -4.12
CA TYR A 233 4.93 26.28 -2.98
C TYR A 233 6.14 26.12 -2.06
N GLY A 234 6.95 27.16 -1.90
CA GLY A 234 8.22 27.12 -1.18
C GLY A 234 9.40 27.32 -2.13
N SER A 235 10.31 26.36 -2.16
CA SER A 235 11.52 26.41 -2.99
C SER A 235 11.46 25.42 -4.14
N GLY A 236 11.14 25.89 -5.33
CA GLY A 236 11.21 25.10 -6.55
C GLY A 236 10.31 25.63 -7.66
N ASP A 237 10.44 25.00 -8.82
CA ASP A 237 9.83 25.50 -10.04
C ASP A 237 8.40 24.98 -10.21
N GLY A 238 7.55 25.74 -10.89
CA GLY A 238 6.30 25.21 -11.40
C GLY A 238 6.57 24.07 -12.38
N GLY A 239 5.70 23.06 -12.43
CA GLY A 239 5.81 22.00 -13.43
C GLY A 239 5.46 22.50 -14.82
N ASP A 240 5.93 21.82 -15.86
CA ASP A 240 5.69 22.25 -17.23
C ASP A 240 4.26 21.91 -17.68
N GLY A 241 3.74 22.70 -18.62
CA GLY A 241 2.54 22.32 -19.37
C GLY A 241 2.89 21.26 -20.42
N GLY A 242 1.94 20.38 -20.75
CA GLY A 242 2.09 19.56 -21.97
C GLY A 242 1.93 20.41 -23.23
N ALA A 243 2.00 19.80 -24.42
CA ALA A 243 1.75 20.53 -25.68
C ALA A 243 0.40 21.28 -25.63
N ALA A 244 0.35 22.56 -26.01
CA ALA A 244 -0.80 23.48 -25.81
C ALA A 244 -1.25 23.71 -24.35
N GLY A 245 -0.49 23.19 -23.39
CA GLY A 245 -0.73 23.31 -21.96
C GLY A 245 -0.05 24.52 -21.34
N LYS A 246 -0.65 25.03 -20.27
CA LYS A 246 -0.09 26.15 -19.49
C LYS A 246 0.93 25.64 -18.46
N GLY A 247 2.04 26.35 -18.30
CA GLY A 247 2.99 26.11 -17.22
C GLY A 247 2.40 26.28 -15.81
N GLY A 248 3.01 25.57 -14.87
CA GLY A 248 2.73 25.61 -13.45
C GLY A 248 3.22 26.90 -12.79
N ALA A 249 2.57 27.31 -11.70
CA ALA A 249 3.02 28.49 -10.95
C ALA A 249 4.08 28.10 -9.91
N SER A 250 5.01 29.00 -9.62
CA SER A 250 5.87 28.93 -8.44
C SER A 250 5.50 30.04 -7.45
N TYR A 251 5.39 29.69 -6.18
CA TYR A 251 5.10 30.60 -5.07
C TYR A 251 6.22 30.48 -4.02
N GLY A 252 7.15 31.44 -4.02
CA GLY A 252 8.33 31.46 -3.16
C GLY A 252 9.60 31.69 -3.98
N SER A 253 10.56 30.78 -3.88
CA SER A 253 11.81 30.84 -4.64
C SER A 253 11.76 29.79 -5.76
N GLY A 254 11.62 30.22 -7.00
CA GLY A 254 11.62 29.33 -8.17
C GLY A 254 10.91 29.95 -9.37
N ASN A 255 11.17 29.39 -10.53
CA ASN A 255 10.61 29.84 -11.79
C ASN A 255 9.21 29.26 -12.00
N GLY A 256 8.36 29.98 -12.73
CA GLY A 256 7.17 29.37 -13.30
C GLY A 256 7.57 28.28 -14.31
N GLY A 257 6.78 27.23 -14.43
CA GLY A 257 7.02 26.17 -15.42
C GLY A 257 6.81 26.67 -16.85
N ALA A 258 7.42 26.01 -17.83
CA ALA A 258 7.23 26.34 -19.23
C ALA A 258 5.81 25.98 -19.72
N GLY A 259 5.28 26.74 -20.67
CA GLY A 259 4.13 26.32 -21.47
C GLY A 259 4.58 25.42 -22.63
N GLY A 260 3.72 24.51 -23.08
CA GLY A 260 3.93 23.81 -24.35
C GLY A 260 3.61 24.70 -25.56
N ASP A 261 3.76 24.20 -26.79
CA ASP A 261 3.46 24.96 -28.02
C ASP A 261 2.03 25.56 -27.99
N GLY A 262 1.91 26.87 -28.22
CA GLY A 262 0.66 27.64 -28.09
C GLY A 262 0.20 27.88 -26.64
N GLY A 263 0.89 27.28 -25.65
CA GLY A 263 0.61 27.38 -24.23
C GLY A 263 1.36 28.53 -23.55
N ALA A 264 0.73 29.10 -22.53
CA ALA A 264 1.32 30.17 -21.73
C ALA A 264 2.31 29.62 -20.69
N GLY A 265 3.36 30.39 -20.42
CA GLY A 265 4.26 30.14 -19.31
C GLY A 265 3.59 30.26 -17.94
N GLY A 266 4.21 29.63 -16.96
CA GLY A 266 3.85 29.65 -15.55
C GLY A 266 4.17 30.97 -14.88
N ILE A 267 3.41 31.34 -13.86
CA ILE A 267 3.66 32.57 -13.09
C ILE A 267 4.67 32.27 -11.99
N SER A 268 5.60 33.18 -11.72
CA SER A 268 6.39 33.16 -10.48
C SER A 268 5.92 34.29 -9.56
N THR A 269 5.70 33.98 -8.28
CA THR A 269 5.47 34.97 -7.22
C THR A 269 6.55 34.82 -6.16
N GLY A 270 7.42 35.82 -6.00
CA GLY A 270 8.59 35.77 -5.13
C GLY A 270 9.89 36.05 -5.91
N SER A 271 10.95 35.29 -5.66
CA SER A 271 12.30 35.62 -6.13
C SER A 271 12.68 35.03 -7.49
N GLY A 272 11.79 34.29 -8.16
CA GLY A 272 12.06 33.69 -9.46
C GLY A 272 11.44 34.41 -10.65
N HIS A 273 11.59 33.82 -11.83
CA HIS A 273 11.06 34.37 -13.07
C HIS A 273 9.82 33.61 -13.55
N GLY A 274 8.90 34.30 -14.22
CA GLY A 274 7.85 33.63 -14.98
C GLY A 274 8.43 32.65 -16.00
N GLY A 275 7.74 31.55 -16.25
CA GLY A 275 8.17 30.51 -17.17
C GLY A 275 8.09 30.96 -18.63
N ALA A 276 8.85 30.32 -19.50
CA ALA A 276 8.74 30.57 -20.94
C ALA A 276 7.37 30.13 -21.48
N GLY A 277 6.83 30.85 -22.46
CA GLY A 277 5.75 30.33 -23.30
C GLY A 277 6.31 29.40 -24.36
N GLY A 278 5.48 28.47 -24.88
CA GLY A 278 5.86 27.70 -26.05
C GLY A 278 5.77 28.51 -27.34
N ALA A 279 6.10 27.90 -28.48
CA ALA A 279 6.00 28.58 -29.78
C ALA A 279 4.57 29.09 -30.02
N GLY A 280 4.41 30.39 -30.29
CA GLY A 280 3.10 31.04 -30.43
C GLY A 280 2.32 31.24 -29.12
N GLY A 281 2.90 30.89 -27.97
CA GLY A 281 2.37 31.13 -26.63
C GLY A 281 2.93 32.39 -25.98
N THR A 282 2.36 32.78 -24.84
CA THR A 282 2.82 33.94 -24.06
C THR A 282 3.74 33.53 -22.91
N GLY A 283 4.74 34.36 -22.61
CA GLY A 283 5.57 34.18 -21.43
C GLY A 283 4.77 34.31 -20.12
N GLY A 284 5.30 33.70 -19.07
CA GLY A 284 4.81 33.81 -17.71
C GLY A 284 5.18 35.15 -17.08
N ALA A 285 4.35 35.62 -16.15
CA ALA A 285 4.61 36.84 -15.40
C ALA A 285 5.41 36.56 -14.12
N SER A 286 6.19 37.56 -13.70
CA SER A 286 6.93 37.56 -12.43
C SER A 286 6.33 38.61 -11.50
N TYR A 287 5.96 38.23 -10.29
CA TYR A 287 5.42 39.13 -9.27
C TYR A 287 6.23 39.00 -7.97
N GLY A 288 7.19 39.89 -7.76
CA GLY A 288 8.05 39.88 -6.58
C GLY A 288 9.11 40.97 -6.65
N ARG A 289 9.71 41.31 -5.50
CA ARG A 289 10.81 42.28 -5.40
C ARG A 289 12.08 41.54 -5.00
#